data_AF-A0A183CM76-F1
#
_entry.id   AF-A0A183CM76-F1
#
_cell.length_a   1.000
_cell.length_b   1.000
_cell.length_c   1.000
_cell.angle_alpha   90.00
_cell.angle_beta   90.00
_cell.angle_gamma   90.00
#
_symmetry.space_group_name_H-M   'P 1'
#
loop_
_entity.id
_entity.type
_entity.pdbx_description
1 polymer ?
#
loop_
_entity_poly.entity_id
_entity_poly.type
_entity_poly.pdbx_seq_one_letter_code
_entity_poly.pdbx_strand_id
1 'polypeptide(L)'
;MPTILLEVCVDDADGLWAAIQGGADRIELCSALELGGLTPTPGLIDVARSVNKSVPIFAMIRPRSGDFSYSDREFESMCKDIECVAEAGLAGIAFGANHSDGTLDRHRLQILVKLAKVEVGRHQAQRAARLRLDQHVGQDRDRVAPLDHGLDVAQAPQQSCAFDRRLHQEPPGQYRPNLTRYRDLSDPYP
;
A
#
# COMPACT_ATOMS: atom_id res chain seq x y z
N MET A 1 13.05 -20.36 -6.73
CA MET A 1 12.64 -19.11 -7.41
C MET A 1 12.19 -18.16 -6.31
N PRO A 2 12.68 -16.91 -6.24
CA PRO A 2 12.13 -15.94 -5.30
C PRO A 2 10.65 -15.68 -5.64
N THR A 3 9.77 -15.77 -4.64
CA THR A 3 8.34 -15.52 -4.81
C THR A 3 8.13 -14.01 -4.91
N ILE A 4 7.52 -13.56 -6.00
CA ILE A 4 7.12 -12.16 -6.17
C ILE A 4 5.84 -11.95 -5.35
N LEU A 5 5.82 -10.94 -4.48
CA LEU A 5 4.62 -10.56 -3.75
C LEU A 5 3.72 -9.69 -4.64
N LEU A 6 2.50 -10.16 -4.90
CA LEU A 6 1.47 -9.40 -5.59
C LEU A 6 0.58 -8.64 -4.59
N GLU A 7 0.67 -7.32 -4.60
CA GLU A 7 -0.26 -6.45 -3.89
C GLU A 7 -1.27 -5.84 -4.87
N VAL A 8 -2.55 -5.83 -4.48
CA VAL A 8 -3.62 -5.24 -5.28
C VAL A 8 -4.30 -4.12 -4.49
N CYS A 9 -4.38 -2.92 -5.07
CA CYS A 9 -5.12 -1.81 -4.51
C CYS A 9 -6.61 -1.93 -4.89
N VAL A 10 -7.50 -1.74 -3.93
CA VAL A 10 -8.96 -1.84 -4.11
C VAL A 10 -9.66 -0.73 -3.33
N ASP A 11 -10.78 -0.23 -3.84
CA ASP A 11 -11.58 0.84 -3.21
C ASP A 11 -13.06 0.52 -3.03
N ASP A 12 -13.49 -0.70 -3.36
CA ASP A 12 -14.82 -1.20 -3.09
C ASP A 12 -14.80 -2.67 -2.62
N ALA A 13 -15.96 -3.13 -2.16
CA ALA A 13 -16.10 -4.48 -1.62
C ALA A 13 -15.93 -5.56 -2.70
N ASP A 14 -16.45 -5.33 -3.91
CA ASP A 14 -16.39 -6.31 -5.00
C ASP A 14 -14.95 -6.52 -5.48
N GLY A 15 -14.19 -5.43 -5.60
CA GLY A 15 -12.77 -5.42 -5.90
C GLY A 15 -11.94 -6.13 -4.83
N LEU A 16 -12.25 -5.91 -3.54
CA LEU A 16 -11.63 -6.65 -2.44
C LEU A 16 -11.83 -8.17 -2.58
N TRP A 17 -13.06 -8.62 -2.85
CA TRP A 17 -13.35 -10.04 -3.05
C TRP A 17 -12.69 -10.60 -4.31
N ALA A 18 -12.68 -9.83 -5.40
CA ALA A 18 -12.05 -10.23 -6.65
C ALA A 18 -10.53 -10.38 -6.48
N ALA A 19 -9.88 -9.46 -5.77
CA ALA A 19 -8.44 -9.52 -5.50
C ALA A 19 -8.06 -10.74 -4.64
N ILE A 20 -8.87 -11.06 -3.62
CA ILE A 20 -8.70 -12.27 -2.81
C ILE A 20 -8.82 -13.53 -3.69
N GLN A 21 -9.88 -13.63 -4.49
CA GLN A 21 -10.10 -14.78 -5.37
C GLN A 21 -9.03 -14.90 -6.46
N GLY A 22 -8.50 -13.76 -6.93
CA GLY A 22 -7.42 -13.67 -7.91
C GLY A 22 -6.05 -14.06 -7.36
N GLY A 23 -5.92 -14.33 -6.06
CA GLY A 23 -4.68 -14.78 -5.44
C GLY A 23 -3.71 -13.64 -5.09
N ALA A 24 -4.22 -12.44 -4.77
CA ALA A 24 -3.38 -11.39 -4.20
C ALA A 24 -2.72 -11.85 -2.90
N ASP A 25 -1.41 -11.63 -2.77
CA ASP A 25 -0.66 -11.91 -1.54
C ASP A 25 -0.93 -10.86 -0.46
N ARG A 26 -1.34 -9.66 -0.87
CA ARG A 26 -1.67 -8.53 -0.01
C ARG A 26 -2.68 -7.59 -0.67
N ILE A 27 -3.46 -6.90 0.14
CA ILE A 27 -4.38 -5.86 -0.31
C ILE A 27 -3.97 -4.50 0.26
N GLU A 28 -3.99 -3.47 -0.57
CA GLU A 28 -4.04 -2.07 -0.12
C GLU A 28 -5.48 -1.57 -0.27
N LEU A 29 -6.12 -1.29 0.86
CA LEU A 29 -7.50 -0.83 0.95
C LEU A 29 -7.53 0.70 0.91
N CYS A 30 -8.16 1.23 -0.12
CA CYS A 30 -8.28 2.66 -0.38
C CYS A 30 -9.75 3.08 -0.42
N SER A 31 -9.98 4.38 -0.56
CA SER A 31 -11.13 4.92 -1.30
C SER A 31 -10.63 5.75 -2.48
N ALA A 32 -11.49 6.01 -3.46
CA ALA A 32 -11.24 6.95 -4.56
C ALA A 32 -9.87 6.73 -5.25
N LEU A 33 -9.64 5.53 -5.83
CA LEU A 33 -8.39 5.24 -6.53
C LEU A 33 -8.12 6.18 -7.70
N GLU A 34 -9.15 6.75 -8.32
CA GLU A 34 -9.05 7.77 -9.35
C GLU A 34 -8.36 9.07 -8.87
N LEU A 35 -8.28 9.27 -7.55
CA LEU A 35 -7.58 10.39 -6.90
C LEU A 35 -6.20 9.98 -6.33
N GLY A 36 -5.71 8.80 -6.71
CA GLY A 36 -4.47 8.21 -6.21
C GLY A 36 -4.63 7.50 -4.86
N GLY A 37 -5.86 7.16 -4.46
CA GLY A 37 -6.15 6.48 -3.20
C GLY A 37 -6.23 7.44 -2.01
N LEU A 38 -7.30 7.33 -1.24
CA LEU A 38 -7.59 8.06 -0.01
C LEU A 38 -7.91 7.07 1.12
N THR A 39 -8.05 7.58 2.35
CA THR A 39 -8.47 6.76 3.49
C THR A 39 -9.77 6.00 3.18
N PRO A 40 -9.85 4.67 3.34
CA PRO A 40 -11.06 3.91 3.07
C PRO A 40 -12.19 4.32 4.03
N THR A 41 -13.44 4.17 3.58
CA THR A 41 -14.60 4.50 4.42
C THR A 41 -14.75 3.49 5.56
N PRO A 42 -15.37 3.85 6.70
CA PRO A 42 -15.59 2.93 7.81
C PRO A 42 -16.32 1.64 7.40
N GLY A 43 -17.33 1.75 6.51
CA GLY A 43 -18.05 0.59 6.00
C GLY A 43 -17.15 -0.37 5.21
N LEU A 44 -16.22 0.15 4.41
CA LEU A 44 -15.27 -0.69 3.67
C LEU A 44 -14.22 -1.32 4.60
N ILE A 45 -13.79 -0.61 5.65
CA ILE A 45 -12.92 -1.15 6.70
C ILE A 45 -13.62 -2.32 7.42
N ASP A 46 -14.91 -2.20 7.74
CA ASP A 46 -15.69 -3.27 8.36
C ASP A 46 -15.82 -4.50 7.45
N VAL A 47 -16.03 -4.31 6.14
CA VAL A 47 -16.01 -5.40 5.17
C VAL A 47 -14.63 -6.06 5.14
N ALA A 48 -13.56 -5.28 5.07
CA ALA A 48 -12.18 -5.78 5.08
C ALA A 48 -11.85 -6.58 6.34
N ARG A 49 -12.33 -6.13 7.51
CA ARG A 49 -12.19 -6.85 8.78
C ARG A 49 -12.77 -8.27 8.71
N SER A 50 -13.84 -8.50 7.97
CA SER A 50 -14.46 -9.83 7.85
C SER A 50 -13.59 -10.84 7.08
N VAL A 51 -12.64 -10.37 6.26
CA VAL A 51 -11.81 -11.19 5.35
C VAL A 51 -10.31 -11.13 5.62
N ASN A 52 -9.85 -10.26 6.54
CA ASN A 52 -8.44 -10.00 6.82
C ASN A 52 -7.63 -11.20 7.38
N LYS A 53 -8.30 -12.31 7.70
CA LYS A 53 -7.66 -13.58 8.11
C LYS A 53 -7.11 -14.36 6.91
N SER A 54 -7.64 -14.13 5.71
CA SER A 54 -7.24 -14.83 4.48
C SER A 54 -6.07 -14.16 3.77
N VAL A 55 -6.05 -12.82 3.76
CA VAL A 55 -5.03 -12.00 3.13
C VAL A 55 -4.68 -10.82 4.05
N PRO A 56 -3.40 -10.44 4.22
CA PRO A 56 -3.05 -9.22 4.93
C PRO A 56 -3.60 -8.00 4.18
N ILE A 57 -4.30 -7.13 4.91
CA ILE A 57 -4.90 -5.90 4.36
C ILE A 57 -4.25 -4.69 5.03
N PHE A 58 -3.78 -3.75 4.21
CA PHE A 58 -3.20 -2.48 4.64
C PHE A 58 -4.16 -1.37 4.27
N ALA A 59 -4.51 -0.47 5.18
CA ALA A 59 -5.36 0.68 4.84
C ALA A 59 -4.54 1.90 4.45
N MET A 60 -4.95 2.59 3.39
CA MET A 60 -4.46 3.93 3.09
C MET A 60 -4.86 4.89 4.21
N ILE A 61 -3.96 5.79 4.62
CA ILE A 61 -4.23 6.90 5.51
C ILE A 61 -3.82 8.17 4.77
N ARG A 62 -4.79 8.75 4.06
CA ARG A 62 -4.63 9.96 3.24
C ARG A 62 -5.96 10.71 3.20
N PRO A 63 -6.09 11.84 3.92
CA PRO A 63 -7.40 12.46 4.18
C PRO A 63 -7.97 13.23 2.98
N ARG A 64 -7.12 13.59 2.01
CA ARG A 64 -7.53 14.30 0.79
C ARG A 64 -6.58 14.02 -0.37
N SER A 65 -7.04 14.34 -1.58
CA SER A 65 -6.23 14.30 -2.79
C SER A 65 -5.27 15.50 -2.86
N GLY A 66 -4.38 15.47 -3.86
CA GLY A 66 -3.36 16.50 -4.05
C GLY A 66 -2.08 16.18 -3.27
N ASP A 67 -1.48 17.21 -2.68
CA ASP A 67 -0.20 17.11 -1.97
C ASP A 67 -0.27 16.32 -0.65
N PHE A 68 0.91 16.10 -0.07
CA PHE A 68 1.12 15.41 1.22
C PHE A 68 1.50 16.38 2.35
N SER A 69 1.29 17.70 2.16
CA SER A 69 1.57 18.73 3.15
C SER A 69 0.30 19.08 3.90
N TYR A 70 0.10 18.43 5.04
CA TYR A 70 -1.14 18.55 5.79
C TYR A 70 -1.14 19.73 6.76
N SER A 71 -2.29 20.34 6.96
CA SER A 71 -2.58 21.16 8.14
C SER A 71 -2.60 20.30 9.41
N ASP A 72 -2.53 20.93 10.58
CA ASP A 72 -2.60 20.19 11.85
C ASP A 72 -3.94 19.46 12.02
N ARG A 73 -5.04 20.04 11.51
CA ARG A 73 -6.37 19.42 11.56
C ARG A 73 -6.47 18.18 10.68
N GLU A 74 -5.87 18.21 9.50
CA GLU A 74 -5.78 17.05 8.61
C GLU A 74 -4.92 15.96 9.25
N PHE A 75 -3.79 16.35 9.86
CA PHE A 75 -2.92 15.41 10.56
C PHE A 75 -3.61 14.77 11.78
N GLU A 76 -4.37 15.54 12.57
CA GLU A 76 -5.20 14.99 13.65
C GLU A 76 -6.26 14.00 13.15
N SER A 77 -6.84 14.25 11.97
CA SER A 77 -7.76 13.30 11.33
C SER A 77 -7.05 12.00 10.99
N MET A 78 -5.86 12.07 10.39
CA MET A 78 -5.06 10.89 10.06
C MET A 78 -4.73 10.05 11.28
N CYS A 79 -4.39 10.69 12.41
CA CYS A 79 -4.13 9.97 13.66
C CYS A 79 -5.36 9.17 14.13
N LYS A 80 -6.57 9.75 14.05
CA LYS A 80 -7.83 9.07 14.40
C LYS A 80 -8.15 7.93 13.42
N ASP A 81 -7.90 8.14 12.13
CA ASP A 81 -8.09 7.10 11.12
C ASP A 81 -7.20 5.88 11.41
N ILE A 82 -5.96 6.09 11.86
CA ILE A 82 -5.05 5.01 12.29
C ILE A 82 -5.62 4.24 13.48
N GLU A 83 -6.17 4.94 14.47
CA GLU A 83 -6.82 4.30 15.62
C GLU A 83 -7.99 3.42 15.18
N CYS A 84 -8.87 3.92 14.31
CA CYS A 84 -9.99 3.15 13.76
C CYS A 84 -9.53 1.91 12.97
N VAL A 85 -8.48 2.05 12.15
CA VAL A 85 -7.90 0.92 11.40
C VAL A 85 -7.28 -0.12 12.34
N ALA A 86 -6.60 0.33 13.40
CA ALA A 86 -6.03 -0.56 14.41
C ALA A 86 -7.12 -1.32 15.18
N GLU A 87 -8.22 -0.66 15.56
CA GLU A 87 -9.40 -1.28 16.18
C GLU A 87 -10.07 -2.32 15.28
N ALA A 88 -10.07 -2.09 13.96
CA ALA A 88 -10.55 -3.06 12.98
C ALA A 88 -9.62 -4.28 12.81
N GLY A 89 -8.40 -4.22 13.36
CA GLY A 89 -7.43 -5.31 13.32
C GLY A 89 -6.85 -5.58 11.93
N LEU A 90 -6.79 -4.54 11.07
CA LEU A 90 -6.11 -4.67 9.77
C LEU A 90 -4.60 -4.86 9.96
N ALA A 91 -3.96 -5.45 8.95
CA ALA A 91 -2.57 -5.90 9.06
C ALA A 91 -1.55 -4.75 9.03
N GLY A 92 -1.94 -3.59 8.51
CA GLY A 92 -1.03 -2.47 8.34
C GLY A 92 -1.71 -1.20 7.85
N ILE A 93 -0.89 -0.16 7.66
CA ILE A 93 -1.30 1.09 7.03
C ILE A 93 -0.27 1.54 5.98
N ALA A 94 -0.75 2.27 4.98
CA ALA A 94 0.04 3.00 4.00
C ALA A 94 -0.19 4.51 4.19
N PHE A 95 0.87 5.30 4.29
CA PHE A 95 0.76 6.75 4.52
C PHE A 95 2.02 7.50 4.10
N GLY A 96 1.93 8.83 4.09
CA GLY A 96 3.10 9.66 4.30
C GLY A 96 2.78 11.14 4.32
N ALA A 97 3.80 11.95 4.61
CA ALA A 97 3.66 13.37 4.92
C ALA A 97 4.94 14.13 4.53
N ASN A 98 4.74 15.28 3.90
CA ASN A 98 5.80 16.18 3.44
C ASN A 98 5.61 17.58 4.03
N HIS A 99 6.69 18.35 4.06
CA HIS A 99 6.62 19.80 4.18
C HIS A 99 6.19 20.41 2.83
N SER A 100 5.80 21.69 2.85
CA SER A 100 5.37 22.42 1.65
C SER A 100 6.47 22.60 0.60
N ASP A 101 7.74 22.43 0.98
CA ASP A 101 8.89 22.43 0.08
C ASP A 101 9.16 21.07 -0.58
N GLY A 102 8.34 20.05 -0.27
CA GLY A 102 8.44 18.69 -0.82
C GLY A 102 9.37 17.75 -0.04
N THR A 103 10.06 18.22 1.00
CA THR A 103 10.87 17.36 1.87
C THR A 103 10.00 16.54 2.81
N LEU A 104 10.50 15.40 3.31
CA LEU A 104 9.75 14.54 4.23
C LEU A 104 9.52 15.22 5.58
N ASP A 105 8.28 15.21 6.07
CA ASP A 105 7.96 15.61 7.45
C ASP A 105 8.27 14.45 8.41
N ARG A 106 9.56 14.33 8.75
CA ARG A 106 10.05 13.24 9.60
C ARG A 106 9.39 13.20 10.97
N HIS A 107 9.01 14.35 11.53
CA HIS A 107 8.36 14.42 12.83
C HIS A 107 6.96 13.78 12.77
N ARG A 108 6.13 14.20 11.79
CA ARG A 108 4.80 13.62 11.60
C ARG A 108 4.86 12.15 11.20
N LEU A 109 5.79 11.78 10.31
CA LEU A 109 6.00 10.38 9.95
C LEU A 109 6.33 9.50 11.16
N GLN A 110 7.19 9.97 12.08
CA GLN A 110 7.50 9.23 13.31
C GLN A 110 6.29 9.06 14.23
N ILE A 111 5.41 10.06 14.29
CA ILE A 111 4.15 9.96 15.06
C ILE A 111 3.24 8.90 14.45
N LEU A 112 3.00 8.93 13.13
CA LEU A 112 2.16 7.94 12.44
C LEU A 112 2.72 6.51 12.59
N VAL A 113 4.05 6.36 12.47
CA VAL A 113 4.75 5.09 12.73
C VAL A 113 4.51 4.59 14.14
N LYS A 114 4.55 5.48 15.15
CA LYS A 114 4.27 5.11 16.54
C LYS A 114 2.82 4.67 16.69
N LEU A 115 1.86 5.42 16.17
CA LEU A 115 0.44 5.10 16.27
C LEU A 115 0.10 3.74 15.65
N ALA A 116 0.64 3.42 14.47
CA ALA A 116 0.39 2.10 13.88
C ALA A 116 1.07 0.94 14.63
N LYS A 117 2.12 1.22 15.41
CA LYS A 117 2.74 0.24 16.30
C LYS A 117 2.03 0.13 17.65
N VAL A 118 1.23 1.13 18.05
CA VAL A 118 0.53 1.13 19.34
C VAL A 118 -0.61 0.12 19.29
N GLU A 119 -0.54 -0.82 20.23
CA GLU A 119 -1.48 -1.93 20.39
C GLU A 119 -2.84 -1.42 20.89
N VAL A 120 -3.88 -1.48 20.06
CA VAL A 120 -5.26 -1.27 20.53
C VAL A 120 -5.84 -2.60 20.97
N GLY A 121 -5.82 -2.85 22.29
CA GLY A 121 -6.29 -4.09 22.88
C GLY A 121 -7.75 -4.04 23.33
N ARG A 122 -8.54 -5.05 22.95
CA ARG A 122 -9.36 -5.87 23.85
C ARG A 122 -9.74 -7.19 23.18
N HIS A 123 -9.12 -8.28 23.64
CA HIS A 123 -9.48 -9.69 23.39
C HIS A 123 -9.35 -10.23 21.95
N GLN A 124 -8.12 -10.44 21.46
CA GLN A 124 -7.63 -11.64 20.74
C GLN A 124 -6.29 -11.31 20.04
N ALA A 125 -5.25 -12.09 20.35
CA ALA A 125 -3.95 -12.21 19.67
C ALA A 125 -3.33 -10.95 19.00
N GLN A 126 -2.48 -10.28 19.79
CA GLN A 126 -1.37 -9.37 19.46
C GLN A 126 -0.88 -9.38 17.99
N ARG A 127 -1.00 -8.24 17.28
CA ARG A 127 -0.21 -7.90 16.08
C ARG A 127 0.00 -6.38 15.99
N ALA A 128 1.26 -5.92 16.05
CA ALA A 128 1.60 -4.56 15.64
C ALA A 128 1.28 -4.39 14.14
N ALA A 129 0.65 -3.27 13.76
CA ALA A 129 0.36 -3.01 12.36
C ALA A 129 1.67 -2.81 11.59
N ARG A 130 1.80 -3.47 10.45
CA ARG A 130 2.93 -3.28 9.52
C ARG A 130 2.80 -1.93 8.84
N LEU A 131 3.94 -1.31 8.55
CA LEU A 131 3.99 0.06 8.03
C LEU A 131 4.43 0.04 6.58
N ARG A 132 3.78 0.84 5.74
CA ARG A 132 4.23 1.15 4.38
C ARG A 132 4.24 2.67 4.18
N LEU A 133 5.29 3.18 3.56
CA LEU A 133 5.29 4.55 3.06
C LEU A 133 4.63 4.55 1.68
N ASP A 134 3.65 5.43 1.45
CA ASP A 134 3.07 5.60 0.11
C ASP A 134 4.15 6.08 -0.86
N GLN A 135 4.25 5.42 -2.01
CA GLN A 135 5.22 5.67 -3.06
C GLN A 135 5.26 7.13 -3.57
N HIS A 136 4.18 7.91 -3.41
CA HIS A 136 4.10 9.31 -3.81
C HIS A 136 4.72 10.29 -2.80
N VAL A 137 5.04 9.82 -1.60
CA VAL A 137 5.66 10.62 -0.53
C VAL A 137 7.15 10.83 -0.83
N GLY A 138 7.73 10.04 -1.75
CA GLY A 138 9.16 9.99 -2.05
C GLY A 138 9.67 10.88 -3.19
N GLN A 139 9.25 12.14 -3.30
CA GLN A 139 10.05 13.14 -4.03
C GLN A 139 10.96 13.95 -3.08
N ASP A 140 11.67 13.24 -2.19
CA ASP A 140 12.95 13.74 -1.71
C ASP A 140 13.93 13.68 -2.89
N ARG A 141 14.68 14.75 -3.17
CA ARG A 141 15.45 14.94 -4.42
C ARG A 141 16.57 13.91 -4.65
N ASP A 142 16.74 12.95 -3.74
CA ASP A 142 17.81 11.94 -3.74
C ASP A 142 17.35 10.47 -3.91
N ARG A 143 16.10 10.17 -4.31
CA ARG A 143 15.65 8.84 -4.78
C ARG A 143 16.06 7.63 -3.90
N VAL A 144 15.76 7.65 -2.60
CA VAL A 144 15.96 6.48 -1.73
C VAL A 144 14.75 6.24 -0.85
N ALA A 145 14.06 5.12 -1.04
CA ALA A 145 13.17 4.52 -0.03
C ALA A 145 13.39 3.00 0.00
N PRO A 146 14.31 2.49 0.83
CA PRO A 146 14.47 1.08 1.13
C PRO A 146 13.74 0.85 2.45
N LEU A 147 12.48 0.44 2.40
CA LEU A 147 11.74 0.04 3.60
C LEU A 147 11.10 -1.34 3.41
N ASP A 148 11.81 -2.22 2.71
CA ASP A 148 11.73 -3.65 2.99
C ASP A 148 12.80 -3.95 4.04
N HIS A 149 12.35 -4.48 5.19
CA HIS A 149 13.09 -4.81 6.42
C HIS A 149 13.03 -3.72 7.51
N GLY A 150 12.69 -4.18 8.72
CA GLY A 150 12.29 -3.35 9.86
C GLY A 150 13.26 -2.22 10.15
N LEU A 151 12.69 -1.04 10.38
CA LEU A 151 13.41 0.19 10.72
C LEU A 151 14.28 0.02 11.97
N ASP A 152 15.60 -0.02 11.78
CA ASP A 152 16.56 0.65 12.65
C ASP A 152 16.96 1.97 11.98
N VAL A 153 16.58 3.09 12.60
CA VAL A 153 16.60 4.43 11.97
C VAL A 153 17.98 5.11 12.09
N ALA A 154 19.02 4.39 12.51
CA ALA A 154 20.32 4.96 12.82
C ALA A 154 21.46 4.58 11.85
N GLN A 155 21.30 3.58 10.98
CA GLN A 155 22.42 3.09 10.15
C GLN A 155 21.97 2.54 8.79
N ALA A 156 22.21 3.27 7.71
CA ALA A 156 22.30 2.67 6.37
C ALA A 156 23.25 3.48 5.47
N PRO A 157 24.54 3.07 5.38
CA PRO A 157 25.49 3.57 4.39
C PRO A 157 25.40 2.80 3.06
N GLN A 158 25.56 3.54 1.95
CA GLN A 158 26.05 3.15 0.61
C GLN A 158 25.96 1.67 0.16
N GLN A 159 25.04 1.36 -0.78
CA GLN A 159 25.14 0.32 -1.85
C GLN A 159 23.79 0.29 -2.62
N SER A 160 23.61 0.99 -3.76
CA SER A 160 24.05 0.70 -5.14
C SER A 160 23.49 -0.58 -5.78
N CYS A 161 22.37 -0.47 -6.50
CA CYS A 161 22.25 -0.82 -7.94
C CYS A 161 20.89 -0.35 -8.51
N ALA A 162 20.89 0.24 -9.71
CA ALA A 162 19.72 0.81 -10.37
C ALA A 162 19.03 -0.22 -11.27
N PHE A 163 17.70 -0.31 -11.20
CA PHE A 163 16.90 -1.12 -12.13
C PHE A 163 16.73 -0.37 -13.47
N ASP A 164 17.04 -1.05 -14.58
CA ASP A 164 17.14 -0.51 -15.94
C ASP A 164 15.76 -0.05 -16.48
N ARG A 165 15.71 1.16 -17.04
CA ARG A 165 14.49 1.90 -17.44
C ARG A 165 13.95 1.49 -18.83
N ARG A 166 14.35 0.34 -19.35
CA ARG A 166 14.13 -0.06 -20.75
C ARG A 166 12.83 -0.80 -21.08
N LEU A 167 11.86 -0.87 -20.17
CA LEU A 167 10.58 -1.55 -20.43
C LEU A 167 9.43 -0.64 -20.92
N HIS A 168 9.62 0.69 -20.98
CA HIS A 168 8.55 1.62 -21.37
C HIS A 168 8.92 2.61 -22.48
N GLN A 169 9.91 2.30 -23.31
CA GLN A 169 10.25 3.13 -24.46
C GLN A 169 10.49 2.30 -25.72
N GLU A 170 9.47 1.56 -26.19
CA GLU A 170 9.40 1.22 -27.62
C GLU A 170 8.05 1.68 -28.21
N PRO A 171 8.04 2.37 -29.37
CA PRO A 171 6.83 2.83 -30.04
C PRO A 171 6.03 1.66 -30.64
N PRO A 172 4.72 1.84 -30.93
CA PRO A 172 3.87 0.77 -31.40
C PRO A 172 4.21 0.40 -32.85
N GLY A 173 4.89 -0.72 -33.06
CA GLY A 173 5.12 -1.26 -34.40
C GLY A 173 6.11 -2.42 -34.43
N GLN A 174 5.59 -3.62 -34.74
CA GLN A 174 6.31 -4.86 -35.07
C GLN A 174 6.83 -5.71 -33.90
N TYR A 175 5.91 -6.28 -33.12
CA TYR A 175 6.14 -7.58 -32.49
C TYR A 175 5.36 -8.66 -33.23
N ARG A 176 6.07 -9.58 -33.89
CA ARG A 176 5.52 -10.83 -34.43
C ARG A 176 6.01 -12.00 -33.57
N PRO A 177 5.19 -12.56 -32.66
CA PRO A 177 5.53 -13.83 -32.04
C PRO A 177 5.13 -15.00 -32.94
N ASN A 178 6.03 -15.99 -33.01
CA ASN A 178 5.91 -17.24 -33.74
C ASN A 178 4.61 -18.01 -33.40
N LEU A 179 3.71 -18.14 -34.39
CA LEU A 179 2.59 -19.07 -34.39
C LEU A 179 3.07 -20.51 -34.63
N THR A 180 3.74 -21.09 -33.63
CA THR A 180 3.94 -22.54 -33.59
C THR A 180 4.12 -22.98 -32.14
N ARG A 181 2.98 -23.18 -31.46
CA ARG A 181 2.75 -24.10 -30.32
C ARG A 181 1.56 -23.57 -29.55
N TYR A 182 0.37 -23.99 -29.95
CA TYR A 182 -0.82 -24.27 -29.14
C TYR A 182 -1.92 -24.63 -30.15
N ARG A 183 -1.82 -25.85 -30.67
CA ARG A 183 -2.95 -26.55 -31.30
C ARG A 183 -3.56 -27.45 -30.23
N ASP A 184 -4.89 -27.47 -30.22
CA ASP A 184 -5.79 -28.33 -29.46
C ASP A 184 -5.80 -28.19 -27.95
N LEU A 185 -6.74 -27.38 -27.46
CA LEU A 185 -7.70 -27.84 -26.44
C LEU A 185 -9.08 -27.22 -26.76
N SER A 186 -9.86 -27.97 -27.53
CA SER A 186 -11.32 -27.87 -27.59
C SER A 186 -11.92 -28.56 -26.37
N ASP A 187 -12.56 -27.82 -25.46
CA ASP A 187 -13.97 -28.03 -25.08
C ASP A 187 -14.43 -27.08 -23.94
N PRO A 188 -15.74 -26.81 -23.83
CA PRO A 188 -16.31 -25.80 -22.95
C PRO A 188 -16.63 -26.32 -21.53
N TYR A 189 -16.73 -25.36 -20.61
CA TYR A 189 -17.25 -25.42 -19.24
C TYR A 189 -18.24 -26.56 -18.92
N PRO A 190 -18.05 -27.22 -17.77
CA PRO A 190 -19.12 -27.58 -16.85
C PRO A 190 -19.34 -26.52 -15.75
#